data_AF-A0A7S3XHX8-F1
#
_entry.id   AF-A0A7S3XHX8-F1
#
_cell.length_a   1.000
_cell.length_b   1.000
_cell.length_c   1.000
_cell.angle_alpha   90.00
_cell.angle_beta   90.00
_cell.angle_gamma   90.00
#
_symmetry.space_group_name_H-M   'P 1'
#
loop_
_entity.id
_entity.type
_entity.pdbx_description
1 polymer ?
#
loop_
_entity_poly.entity_id
_entity_poly.type
_entity_poly.pdbx_seq_one_letter_code
_entity_poly.pdbx_strand_id
1 'polypeptide(L)'
;MGYLYDLVNQTICTPTPLPYVNMCRTLLAVYLLLTPFSIQLELGWYANTVVPTLVAVSLLGLDQISTELENPFGDDPNDLDMLDEVGMVEHEAMFLLQIIHQ
;
A
#
# COMPACT_ATOMS: atom_id res chain seq x y z
N MET A 1 -20.82 17.79 -3.36
CA MET A 1 -19.61 18.20 -2.62
C MET A 1 -19.55 17.59 -1.22
N GLY A 2 -20.52 17.81 -0.30
CA GLY A 2 -20.46 17.25 1.07
C GLY A 2 -20.18 15.74 1.15
N TYR A 3 -20.86 14.93 0.34
CA TYR A 3 -20.66 13.47 0.30
C TYR A 3 -19.23 13.03 -0.08
N LEU A 4 -18.56 13.77 -0.98
CA LEU A 4 -17.19 13.44 -1.40
C LEU A 4 -16.19 13.80 -0.29
N TYR A 5 -16.40 14.94 0.38
CA TYR A 5 -15.62 15.29 1.57
C TYR A 5 -15.82 14.28 2.70
N ASP A 6 -17.05 13.82 2.93
CA ASP A 6 -17.34 12.80 3.94
C ASP A 6 -16.70 11.46 3.57
N LEU A 7 -16.69 11.09 2.29
CA LEU A 7 -16.04 9.86 1.80
C LEU A 7 -14.51 9.92 1.96
N VAL A 8 -13.88 11.03 1.56
CA VAL A 8 -12.44 11.25 1.73
C VAL A 8 -12.08 11.26 3.21
N ASN A 9 -12.84 11.98 4.04
CA ASN A 9 -12.64 12.03 5.48
C ASN A 9 -12.86 10.65 6.13
N GLN A 10 -13.79 9.84 5.63
CA GLN A 10 -13.99 8.47 6.08
C GLN A 10 -12.77 7.60 5.77
N THR A 11 -12.21 7.67 4.55
CA THR A 11 -11.01 6.90 4.18
C THR A 11 -9.80 7.28 5.03
N ILE A 12 -9.61 8.58 5.29
CA ILE A 12 -8.50 9.09 6.12
C ILE A 12 -8.73 8.75 7.61
N CYS A 13 -9.98 8.77 8.08
CA CYS A 13 -10.32 8.51 9.49
C CYS A 13 -10.48 7.01 9.82
N THR A 14 -10.44 6.12 8.83
CA THR A 14 -10.36 4.66 9.03
C THR A 14 -8.97 4.13 8.65
N PRO A 15 -7.90 4.52 9.35
CA PRO A 15 -6.60 3.88 9.14
C PRO A 15 -6.72 2.39 9.47
N THR A 16 -5.95 1.54 8.81
CA THR A 16 -6.01 0.12 9.17
C THR A 16 -5.57 -0.04 10.63
N PRO A 17 -6.18 -0.97 11.38
CA PRO A 17 -5.83 -1.11 12.78
C PRO A 17 -4.34 -1.42 12.93
N LEU A 18 -3.59 -0.57 13.64
CA LEU A 18 -2.16 -0.78 13.93
C LEU A 18 -1.82 -2.21 14.42
N PRO A 19 -2.66 -2.89 15.24
CA PRO A 19 -2.40 -4.27 15.63
C PRO A 19 -2.40 -5.27 14.46
N TYR A 20 -3.17 -5.01 13.41
CA TYR A 20 -3.24 -5.84 12.21
C TYR A 20 -1.92 -5.81 11.44
N VAL A 21 -1.40 -4.60 11.17
CA VAL A 21 -0.10 -4.41 10.49
C VAL A 21 1.03 -5.06 11.29
N ASN A 22 1.03 -4.86 12.61
CA ASN A 22 2.02 -5.48 13.48
C ASN A 22 1.93 -7.01 13.49
N MET A 23 0.72 -7.58 13.42
CA MET A 23 0.51 -9.02 13.36
C MET A 23 1.00 -9.60 12.02
N CYS A 24 0.76 -8.93 10.90
CA CYS A 24 1.29 -9.31 9.59
C CYS A 24 2.84 -9.32 9.59
N ARG A 25 3.47 -8.25 10.08
CA ARG A 25 4.93 -8.18 10.22
C ARG A 25 5.48 -9.26 11.15
N THR A 26 4.76 -9.56 12.24
CA THR A 26 5.13 -10.63 13.18
C THR A 26 5.04 -12.01 12.50
N LEU A 27 4.00 -12.29 11.73
CA LEU A 27 3.86 -13.54 10.98
C LEU A 27 4.96 -13.70 9.94
N LEU A 28 5.32 -12.62 9.25
CA LEU A 28 6.43 -12.62 8.29
C LEU A 28 7.78 -12.90 8.99
N ALA A 29 8.02 -12.27 10.13
CA ALA A 29 9.21 -12.55 10.95
C ALA A 29 9.24 -14.00 11.43
N VAL A 30 8.10 -14.55 11.87
CA VAL A 30 7.98 -15.96 12.27
C VAL A 30 8.28 -16.89 11.08
N TYR A 31 7.78 -16.59 9.88
CA TYR A 31 8.09 -17.37 8.68
C TYR A 31 9.59 -17.40 8.40
N LEU A 32 10.26 -16.24 8.44
CA LEU A 32 11.72 -16.14 8.24
C LEU A 32 12.50 -16.91 9.29
N LEU A 33 12.06 -16.87 10.55
CA LEU A 33 12.70 -17.59 11.67
C LEU A 33 12.47 -19.10 11.60
N LEU A 34 11.30 -19.57 11.17
CA LEU A 34 10.96 -20.99 11.10
C LEU A 34 11.55 -21.70 9.87
N THR A 35 11.74 -20.97 8.77
CA THR A 35 12.32 -21.47 7.52
C THR A 35 13.61 -22.30 7.71
N PRO A 36 14.65 -21.83 8.45
CA PRO A 36 15.87 -22.61 8.65
C PRO A 36 15.67 -23.89 9.48
N PHE A 37 14.60 -23.98 10.28
CA PHE A 37 14.28 -25.21 11.02
C PHE A 37 13.51 -26.24 10.18
N SER A 38 12.96 -25.83 9.04
CA SER A 38 12.19 -26.69 8.14
C SER A 38 13.05 -27.43 7.10
N ILE A 39 14.38 -27.43 7.25
CA ILE A 39 15.31 -28.06 6.31
C ILE A 39 15.13 -29.58 6.32
N GLN A 40 14.82 -30.17 5.15
CA GLN A 40 14.67 -31.61 4.95
C GLN A 40 15.79 -32.13 4.05
N LEU A 41 16.67 -32.97 4.60
CA LEU A 41 17.88 -33.44 3.91
C LEU A 41 17.61 -34.14 2.57
N GLU A 42 16.45 -34.78 2.42
CA GLU A 42 16.04 -35.49 1.21
C GLU A 42 15.66 -34.56 0.04
N LEU A 43 15.30 -33.31 0.33
CA LEU A 43 14.80 -32.33 -0.64
C LEU A 43 15.92 -31.56 -1.38
N GLY A 44 17.17 -31.68 -0.91
CA GLY A 44 18.33 -31.00 -1.48
C GLY A 44 18.39 -29.48 -1.22
N TRP A 45 19.50 -28.85 -1.62
CA TRP A 45 19.77 -27.43 -1.34
C TRP A 45 18.80 -26.46 -2.04
N TYR A 46 18.29 -26.84 -3.21
CA TYR A 46 17.37 -26.01 -3.98
C TYR A 46 16.05 -25.80 -3.24
N ALA A 47 15.42 -26.87 -2.77
CA ALA A 47 14.13 -26.80 -2.11
C ALA A 47 14.22 -26.24 -0.68
N ASN A 48 15.34 -26.45 0.02
CA ASN A 48 15.54 -25.97 1.39
C ASN A 48 16.03 -24.52 1.48
N THR A 49 16.68 -23.99 0.45
CA THR A 49 17.30 -22.66 0.51
C THR A 49 16.77 -21.74 -0.58
N VAL A 50 16.81 -22.15 -1.85
CA VAL A 50 16.42 -21.25 -2.96
C VAL A 50 14.93 -20.90 -2.90
N VAL A 51 14.07 -21.92 -2.78
CA VAL A 51 12.61 -21.71 -2.76
C VAL A 51 12.16 -20.85 -1.58
N PRO A 52 12.54 -21.14 -0.32
CA PRO A 52 12.09 -20.33 0.82
C PRO A 52 12.67 -18.92 0.82
N THR A 53 13.90 -18.73 0.34
CA THR A 53 14.47 -17.38 0.18
C THR A 53 13.71 -16.57 -0.86
N LEU A 54 13.28 -17.17 -1.98
CA LEU A 54 12.48 -16.47 -2.99
C LEU A 54 11.11 -16.07 -2.46
N VAL A 55 10.45 -16.97 -1.70
CA VAL A 55 9.18 -16.67 -1.03
C VAL A 55 9.36 -15.58 0.01
N ALA A 56 10.42 -15.64 0.83
CA ALA A 56 10.77 -14.61 1.81
C ALA A 56 10.94 -13.21 1.17
N VAL A 57 11.71 -13.11 0.07
CA VAL A 57 11.89 -11.85 -0.65
C VAL A 57 10.57 -11.34 -1.22
N SER A 58 9.74 -12.23 -1.75
CA SER A 58 8.42 -11.87 -2.29
C SER A 58 7.49 -11.33 -1.19
N LEU A 59 7.46 -11.99 -0.03
CA LEU A 59 6.65 -11.57 1.11
C LEU A 59 7.13 -10.23 1.69
N LEU A 60 8.45 -10.00 1.76
CA LEU A 60 9.02 -8.72 2.18
C LEU A 60 8.65 -7.59 1.21
N GLY A 61 8.72 -7.84 -0.10
CA GLY A 61 8.27 -6.87 -1.10
C GLY A 61 6.78 -6.55 -0.99
N LEU A 62 5.95 -7.57 -0.71
CA LEU A 62 4.51 -7.38 -0.48
C LEU A 62 4.21 -6.55 0.78
N ASP A 63 4.94 -6.74 1.88
CA ASP A 63 4.78 -5.94 3.10
C ASP A 63 5.06 -4.45 2.83
N GLN A 64 6.07 -4.17 2.01
CA GLN A 64 6.41 -2.80 1.62
C GLN A 64 5.32 -2.16 0.74
N ILE A 65 4.89 -2.86 -0.31
CA ILE A 65 3.81 -2.38 -1.19
C ILE A 65 2.51 -2.17 -0.41
N SER A 66 2.20 -3.07 0.52
CA SER A 66 1.01 -2.95 1.38
C SER A 66 1.08 -1.73 2.30
N THR A 67 2.28 -1.30 2.70
CA THR A 67 2.47 -0.11 3.54
C THR A 67 2.26 1.16 2.71
N GLU A 68 2.80 1.22 1.49
CA GLU A 68 2.55 2.35 0.56
C GLU A 68 1.06 2.48 0.21
N LEU A 69 0.38 1.36 -0.05
CA LEU A 69 -1.05 1.37 -0.40
C LEU A 69 -1.98 1.74 0.77
N GLU A 70 -1.50 1.73 2.01
CA GLU A 70 -2.30 2.03 3.19
C GLU A 70 -2.64 3.51 3.31
N ASN A 71 -1.77 4.40 2.81
CA ASN A 71 -1.97 5.84 2.87
C ASN A 71 -1.89 6.48 1.46
N PRO A 72 -2.94 6.35 0.63
CA PRO A 72 -2.92 6.84 -0.75
C PRO A 72 -2.87 8.37 -0.90
N PHE A 73 -2.91 9.11 0.20
CA PHE A 73 -2.84 10.58 0.25
C PHE A 73 -1.58 11.05 1.02
N GLY A 74 -0.58 10.19 1.17
CA GLY A 74 0.69 10.51 1.78
C GLY A 74 1.63 11.27 0.83
N ASP A 75 2.93 11.10 1.08
CA ASP A 75 4.02 11.70 0.31
C ASP A 75 4.86 10.64 -0.44
N ASP A 76 4.39 9.40 -0.55
CA ASP A 76 5.08 8.33 -1.27
C ASP A 76 5.00 8.57 -2.79
N PRO A 77 5.97 8.09 -3.59
CA PRO A 77 5.99 8.33 -5.04
C PRO A 77 4.77 7.80 -5.81
N ASN A 78 4.02 6.87 -5.21
CA ASN A 78 2.83 6.25 -5.78
C ASN A 78 1.52 6.82 -5.19
N ASP A 79 1.60 7.85 -4.35
CA ASP A 79 0.43 8.48 -3.75
C ASP A 79 -0.29 9.41 -4.72
N LEU A 80 -1.56 9.68 -4.44
CA LEU A 80 -2.41 10.55 -5.24
C LEU A 80 -2.04 12.01 -4.98
N ASP A 81 -1.67 12.73 -6.05
CA ASP A 81 -1.44 14.17 -5.96
C ASP A 81 -2.77 14.93 -5.90
N MET A 82 -3.20 15.19 -4.66
CA MET A 82 -4.42 15.91 -4.35
C MET A 82 -4.40 17.35 -4.90
N LEU A 83 -3.22 17.95 -5.09
CA LEU A 83 -3.11 19.33 -5.58
C LEU A 83 -3.33 19.38 -7.09
N ASP A 84 -2.81 18.41 -7.84
CA ASP A 84 -3.03 18.30 -9.28
C ASP A 84 -4.52 18.03 -9.61
N GLU A 85 -5.18 17.17 -8.83
CA GLU A 85 -6.61 16.89 -8.99
C GLU A 85 -7.48 18.13 -8.71
N VAL A 86 -7.16 18.90 -7.66
CA VAL A 86 -7.87 20.17 -7.36
C VAL A 86 -7.61 21.20 -8.47
N GLY A 87 -6.38 21.32 -8.95
CA GLY A 87 -6.01 22.24 -10.02
C GLY A 87 -6.74 21.96 -11.34
N MET A 88 -6.95 20.67 -11.67
CA MET A 88 -7.74 20.27 -12.84
C MET A 88 -9.20 20.75 -12.72
N VAL A 89 -9.83 20.56 -11.56
CA VAL A 89 -11.20 21.02 -11.31
C VAL A 89 -11.30 22.54 -11.36
N GLU A 90 -10.31 23.26 -10.82
CA GLU A 90 -10.24 24.72 -10.89
C GLU A 90 -10.15 25.20 -12.34
N HIS A 91 -9.32 24.55 -13.16
CA HIS A 91 -9.18 24.88 -14.58
C HIS A 91 -10.48 24.65 -15.36
N GLU A 92 -11.18 23.54 -15.13
CA GLU A 92 -12.50 23.29 -15.74
C GLU A 92 -13.54 24.32 -15.30
N ALA A 93 -13.58 24.69 -14.02
CA ALA A 93 -14.51 25.70 -13.52
C ALA A 93 -14.25 27.07 -14.15
N MET A 94 -12.97 27.47 -14.28
CA MET A 94 -12.56 28.71 -14.95
C MET A 94 -12.94 28.72 -16.43
N PHE A 95 -12.78 27.58 -17.12
CA PHE A 95 -13.20 27.43 -18.50
C PHE A 95 -14.71 27.60 -18.68
N LEU A 96 -15.52 26.97 -17.82
CA LEU A 96 -16.97 27.11 -17.86
C LEU A 96 -17.43 28.54 -17.57
N LEU A 97 -16.78 29.25 -16.64
CA LEU A 97 -17.09 30.65 -16.35
C LEU A 97 -16.80 31.58 -17.55
N GLN A 98 -15.75 31.30 -18.31
CA GLN A 98 -15.44 32.04 -19.55
C GLN A 98 -16.48 31.78 -20.65
N ILE A 99 -17.01 30.56 -20.74
CA ILE A 99 -18.07 30.22 -21.71
C ILE A 99 -19.38 30.95 -21.39
N ILE A 100 -19.75 31.07 -20.11
CA ILE A 100 -21.01 31.70 -19.70
C ILE A 100 -20.96 33.24 -19.86
N HIS A 101 -19.77 33.84 -19.95
CA HIS A 101 -19.58 35.27 -20.14
C HIS A 101 -19.40 35.70 -21.62
N GLN A 102 -19.51 34.76 -22.57
CA GLN A 102 -19.68 35.03 -24.02
C GLN A 102 -21.15 34.90 -24.42
#